data_AF-I4CEE7-F1
#
_entry.id   AF-I4CEE7-F1
#
_cell.length_a   1.000
_cell.length_b   1.000
_cell.length_c   1.000
_cell.angle_alpha   90.00
_cell.angle_beta   90.00
_cell.angle_gamma   90.00
#
_symmetry.space_group_name_H-M   'P 1'
#
loop_
_entity.id
_entity.type
_entity.pdbx_description
1 polymer ?
#
loop_
_entity_poly.entity_id
_entity_poly.type
_entity_poly.pdbx_seq_one_letter_code
_entity_poly.pdbx_strand_id
1 'polypeptide(L)'
;MKPRMQTSAVAVCALAFWFMAFWMVGSSVAQQQPPGQQPSECLDCHRQRNLNANEGILSSQRFCYNCHQDPGSHGDFRASKVSFQVKPEYFLKSPHRFVACIQCHTSVAQSPHRSLSGVQCSGCHSQISGSPGTHAEHQRVRCEACHTDSPFVKLDVANNEVKLSHTNAKQVPISLAEHKVADVTREDFCTKCHVPNNQVGAPTMVLPSKSFVCIACHYSPMSIGNPVFLLAIIVALMGIVATVIFWFRAGVQGETTSVHKKIQLGSEVVWSKVFSREIFSILKTVFFDILLQRRILANGVSRWLIHSLIFYSFFARFALSILTLYLQKFSPEGEWTLTLINKDSSFVATFNDLTGVFILVGVVWAMVRRFITKPEYVSTQEQDTAALVIIGLVALSGFMLEGMRFVMGQIPPQITLSAFAGYVMSRLFSIMNVGWESIFGYMWYIHALLWALFIAYLPFGKLKHIFTTPLSLLLNYKKA
;
A
#
# COMPACT_ATOMS: atom_id res chain seq x y z
N MET A 1 -1.85 -84.78 31.55
CA MET A 1 -2.81 -85.59 30.78
C MET A 1 -3.36 -84.75 29.63
N LYS A 2 -3.34 -85.28 28.40
CA LYS A 2 -4.22 -84.91 27.24
C LYS A 2 -5.72 -85.14 27.62
N PRO A 3 -6.75 -84.96 26.75
CA PRO A 3 -6.93 -84.26 25.45
C PRO A 3 -8.17 -83.29 25.48
N ARG A 4 -8.43 -82.35 24.55
CA ARG A 4 -8.92 -82.37 23.13
C ARG A 4 -10.42 -82.74 22.93
N MET A 5 -11.04 -82.00 21.97
CA MET A 5 -12.27 -82.24 21.17
C MET A 5 -13.60 -81.68 21.72
N GLN A 6 -14.58 -81.22 20.94
CA GLN A 6 -14.73 -80.68 19.58
C GLN A 6 -16.24 -80.35 19.40
N THR A 7 -16.58 -79.33 18.60
CA THR A 7 -17.84 -79.15 17.82
C THR A 7 -19.17 -79.03 18.60
N SER A 8 -20.08 -78.10 18.31
CA SER A 8 -20.71 -77.94 16.99
C SER A 8 -21.54 -76.65 16.95
N ALA A 9 -21.41 -75.94 15.82
CA ALA A 9 -22.38 -74.98 15.33
C ALA A 9 -23.69 -75.72 15.03
N VAL A 10 -24.84 -75.12 15.38
CA VAL A 10 -26.18 -75.26 14.75
C VAL A 10 -27.29 -74.57 15.59
N ALA A 11 -27.07 -74.21 16.86
CA ALA A 11 -28.17 -73.83 17.75
C ALA A 11 -28.42 -72.32 18.03
N VAL A 12 -27.86 -71.37 17.25
CA VAL A 12 -28.10 -69.92 17.53
C VAL A 12 -28.73 -69.14 16.36
N CYS A 13 -28.87 -69.74 15.17
CA CYS A 13 -29.57 -69.10 14.04
C CYS A 13 -31.11 -69.16 14.13
N ALA A 14 -31.71 -69.70 15.19
CA ALA A 14 -33.16 -69.87 15.32
C ALA A 14 -33.88 -68.79 16.16
N LEU A 15 -33.16 -67.81 16.72
CA LEU A 15 -33.75 -66.75 17.57
C LEU A 15 -33.90 -65.38 16.87
N ALA A 16 -33.48 -65.25 15.62
CA ALA A 16 -33.52 -63.97 14.89
C ALA A 16 -34.78 -63.74 14.02
N PHE A 17 -35.66 -64.75 13.87
CA PHE A 17 -36.79 -64.68 12.92
C PHE A 17 -38.17 -64.44 13.55
N TRP A 18 -38.28 -64.29 14.87
CA TRP A 18 -39.58 -64.21 15.56
C TRP A 18 -39.91 -62.85 16.18
N PHE A 19 -39.02 -61.86 16.14
CA PHE A 19 -39.24 -60.54 16.76
C PHE A 19 -39.47 -59.37 15.79
N MET A 20 -39.38 -59.55 14.47
CA MET A 20 -39.62 -58.47 13.50
C MET A 20 -41.01 -58.49 12.85
N ALA A 21 -41.87 -59.47 13.15
CA ALA A 21 -43.17 -59.62 12.49
C ALA A 21 -44.36 -58.96 13.23
N PHE A 22 -44.14 -58.24 14.34
CA PHE A 22 -45.24 -57.73 15.18
C PHE A 22 -45.40 -56.20 15.24
N TRP A 23 -44.73 -55.45 14.35
CA TRP A 23 -44.88 -53.98 14.28
C TRP A 23 -45.24 -53.48 12.86
N MET A 24 -46.00 -54.29 12.12
CA MET A 24 -46.70 -53.87 10.92
C MET A 24 -48.20 -54.12 11.11
N VAL A 25 -48.91 -53.17 11.74
CA VAL A 25 -50.24 -52.66 11.35
C VAL A 25 -50.50 -51.44 12.23
N GLY A 26 -50.19 -50.26 11.70
CA GLY A 26 -50.62 -48.96 12.21
C GLY A 26 -51.14 -48.17 11.02
N SER A 27 -52.46 -48.25 10.83
CA SER A 27 -53.22 -47.82 9.65
C SER A 27 -53.01 -46.34 9.33
N SER A 28 -52.88 -46.08 8.03
CA SER A 28 -52.78 -44.78 7.39
C SER A 28 -54.02 -43.89 7.60
N VAL A 29 -53.77 -42.63 7.97
CA VAL A 29 -54.57 -41.49 7.49
C VAL A 29 -53.61 -40.53 6.79
N ALA A 30 -53.56 -40.65 5.47
CA ALA A 30 -52.88 -39.70 4.62
C ALA A 30 -53.74 -38.43 4.53
N GLN A 31 -53.33 -37.36 5.21
CA GLN A 31 -53.74 -36.02 4.83
C GLN A 31 -52.91 -35.61 3.61
N GLN A 32 -53.54 -35.62 2.44
CA GLN A 32 -53.00 -35.01 1.24
C GLN A 32 -52.87 -33.50 1.49
N GLN A 33 -51.64 -33.04 1.72
CA GLN A 33 -51.30 -31.62 1.61
C GLN A 33 -51.24 -31.23 0.12
N PRO A 34 -51.65 -30.00 -0.23
CA PRO A 34 -51.60 -29.52 -1.60
C PRO A 34 -50.15 -29.53 -2.14
N PRO A 35 -49.95 -29.68 -3.46
CA PRO A 35 -48.61 -29.77 -4.02
C PRO A 35 -47.96 -28.38 -3.92
N GLY A 36 -46.82 -28.27 -3.21
CA GLY A 36 -46.06 -27.02 -3.26
C GLY A 36 -44.93 -26.78 -2.26
N GLN A 37 -44.82 -27.48 -1.13
CA GLN A 37 -43.67 -27.36 -0.23
C GLN A 37 -43.68 -28.51 0.79
N GLN A 38 -42.73 -29.45 0.68
CA GLN A 38 -42.42 -30.32 1.81
C GLN A 38 -41.89 -29.44 2.96
N PRO A 39 -42.30 -29.64 4.22
CA PRO A 39 -41.67 -28.98 5.34
C PRO A 39 -40.20 -29.41 5.35
N SER A 40 -39.29 -28.47 5.09
CA SER A 40 -37.85 -28.70 5.23
C SER A 40 -37.60 -29.23 6.63
N GLU A 41 -36.94 -30.38 6.78
CA GLU A 41 -36.63 -30.90 8.09
C GLU A 41 -35.75 -29.88 8.83
N CYS A 42 -35.91 -29.75 10.15
CA CYS A 42 -35.11 -28.79 10.93
C CYS A 42 -33.60 -28.98 10.67
N LEU A 43 -33.17 -30.23 10.44
CA LEU A 43 -31.79 -30.58 10.13
C LEU A 43 -31.34 -30.18 8.71
N ASP A 44 -32.23 -29.95 7.76
CA ASP A 44 -31.85 -29.46 6.42
C ASP A 44 -31.20 -28.07 6.48
N CYS A 45 -31.64 -27.26 7.45
CA CYS A 45 -31.12 -25.93 7.73
C CYS A 45 -30.01 -25.95 8.80
N HIS A 46 -30.15 -26.80 9.83
CA HIS A 46 -29.24 -26.79 10.99
C HIS A 46 -28.05 -27.77 10.88
N ARG A 47 -28.03 -28.68 9.91
CA ARG A 47 -26.86 -29.56 9.69
C ARG A 47 -25.70 -28.73 9.14
N GLN A 48 -24.63 -28.63 9.93
CA GLN A 48 -23.38 -28.03 9.45
C GLN A 48 -22.79 -28.91 8.34
N ARG A 49 -22.77 -28.37 7.11
CA ARG A 49 -22.12 -29.02 5.97
C ARG A 49 -20.62 -28.74 6.01
N ASN A 50 -19.81 -29.69 5.54
CA ASN A 50 -18.36 -29.51 5.49
C ASN A 50 -17.98 -28.48 4.42
N LEU A 51 -17.72 -27.23 4.83
CA LEU A 51 -17.35 -26.14 3.94
C LEU A 51 -15.92 -26.25 3.38
N ASN A 52 -15.15 -27.26 3.80
CA ASN A 52 -13.83 -27.55 3.24
C ASN A 52 -13.89 -28.41 1.96
N ALA A 53 -15.09 -28.87 1.57
CA ALA A 53 -15.33 -29.63 0.36
C ALA A 53 -16.23 -28.85 -0.61
N ASN A 54 -15.96 -28.99 -1.92
CA ASN A 54 -16.77 -28.34 -2.98
C ASN A 54 -18.26 -28.67 -2.85
N GLU A 55 -18.60 -29.90 -2.46
CA GLU A 55 -19.98 -30.33 -2.25
C GLU A 55 -20.67 -29.54 -1.13
N GLY A 56 -19.98 -29.34 0.00
CA GLY A 56 -20.51 -28.56 1.12
C GLY A 56 -20.67 -27.08 0.76
N ILE A 57 -19.73 -26.53 -0.02
CA ILE A 57 -19.79 -25.15 -0.52
C ILE A 57 -20.98 -24.95 -1.44
N LEU A 58 -21.09 -25.75 -2.50
CA LEU A 58 -22.20 -25.70 -3.46
C LEU A 58 -23.54 -25.89 -2.75
N SER A 59 -23.56 -26.76 -1.74
CA SER A 59 -24.76 -26.97 -0.98
C SER A 59 -25.14 -25.79 -0.07
N SER A 60 -24.17 -25.09 0.51
CA SER A 60 -24.43 -23.85 1.27
C SER A 60 -24.96 -22.75 0.34
N GLN A 61 -24.40 -22.64 -0.87
CA GLN A 61 -24.90 -21.69 -1.87
C GLN A 61 -26.34 -22.00 -2.28
N ARG A 62 -26.66 -23.27 -2.61
CA ARG A 62 -28.02 -23.70 -2.95
C ARG A 62 -29.03 -23.40 -1.83
N PHE A 63 -28.62 -23.58 -0.58
CA PHE A 63 -29.45 -23.24 0.57
C PHE A 63 -29.86 -21.76 0.56
N CYS A 64 -28.90 -20.84 0.36
CA CYS A 64 -29.20 -19.41 0.25
C CYS A 64 -30.03 -19.10 -1.00
N TYR A 65 -29.75 -19.76 -2.12
CA TYR A 65 -30.48 -19.54 -3.37
C TYR A 65 -31.96 -19.94 -3.28
N ASN A 66 -32.35 -20.90 -2.45
CA ASN A 66 -33.76 -21.27 -2.27
C ASN A 66 -34.67 -20.06 -1.98
N CYS A 67 -34.16 -19.07 -1.25
CA CYS A 67 -34.88 -17.81 -1.02
C CYS A 67 -34.34 -16.69 -1.92
N HIS A 68 -33.03 -16.54 -2.02
CA HIS A 68 -32.44 -15.36 -2.66
C HIS A 68 -32.41 -15.39 -4.19
N GLN A 69 -32.64 -16.51 -4.86
CA GLN A 69 -32.67 -16.54 -6.33
C GLN A 69 -33.99 -16.04 -6.92
N ASP A 70 -35.05 -16.02 -6.10
CA ASP A 70 -36.40 -15.63 -6.51
C ASP A 70 -36.44 -14.14 -6.90
N PRO A 71 -36.92 -13.78 -8.12
CA PRO A 71 -37.19 -12.39 -8.49
C PRO A 71 -38.11 -11.64 -7.50
N GLY A 72 -38.97 -12.38 -6.80
CA GLY A 72 -39.86 -11.86 -5.76
C GLY A 72 -39.16 -11.48 -4.45
N SER A 73 -37.88 -11.79 -4.26
CA SER A 73 -37.16 -11.51 -3.02
C SER A 73 -36.86 -10.01 -2.85
N HIS A 74 -37.64 -9.35 -2.00
CA HIS A 74 -37.50 -7.95 -1.65
C HIS A 74 -37.61 -7.70 -0.15
N GLY A 75 -37.02 -6.61 0.32
CA GLY A 75 -37.28 -6.05 1.63
C GLY A 75 -37.74 -4.61 1.55
N ASP A 76 -38.48 -4.19 2.56
CA ASP A 76 -38.89 -2.80 2.71
C ASP A 76 -37.81 -2.02 3.46
N PHE A 77 -37.32 -0.97 2.82
CA PHE A 77 -36.39 -0.02 3.42
C PHE A 77 -36.92 1.39 3.25
N ARG A 78 -37.30 2.06 4.34
CA ARG A 78 -37.79 3.45 4.37
C ARG A 78 -38.82 3.74 3.26
N ALA A 79 -39.88 2.93 3.22
CA ALA A 79 -40.99 2.97 2.25
C ALA A 79 -40.62 2.63 0.78
N SER A 80 -39.39 2.20 0.50
CA SER A 80 -38.97 1.71 -0.82
C SER A 80 -38.72 0.20 -0.79
N LYS A 81 -39.14 -0.51 -1.84
CA LYS A 81 -38.81 -1.92 -2.02
C LYS A 81 -37.42 -2.08 -2.61
N VAL A 82 -36.59 -2.90 -1.98
CA VAL A 82 -35.23 -3.21 -2.44
C VAL A 82 -35.14 -4.68 -2.73
N SER A 83 -34.72 -5.04 -3.95
CA SER A 83 -34.50 -6.44 -4.30
C SER A 83 -33.26 -6.99 -3.58
N PHE A 84 -33.42 -8.17 -3.00
CA PHE A 84 -32.32 -9.01 -2.49
C PHE A 84 -32.07 -10.22 -3.38
N GLN A 85 -32.50 -10.14 -4.63
CA GLN A 85 -32.29 -11.20 -5.60
C GLN A 85 -30.80 -11.35 -5.89
N VAL A 86 -30.28 -12.53 -5.62
CA VAL A 86 -28.95 -12.96 -6.04
C VAL A 86 -29.11 -13.76 -7.31
N LYS A 87 -28.48 -13.30 -8.39
CA LYS A 87 -28.47 -14.00 -9.68
C LYS A 87 -27.28 -14.97 -9.71
N PRO A 88 -27.51 -16.31 -9.68
CA PRO A 88 -26.41 -17.28 -9.58
C PRO A 88 -25.41 -17.17 -10.75
N GLU A 89 -25.88 -16.78 -11.92
CA GLU A 89 -25.07 -16.56 -13.13
C GLU A 89 -23.93 -15.55 -12.96
N TYR A 90 -24.12 -14.50 -12.16
CA TYR A 90 -23.09 -13.49 -11.89
C TYR A 90 -22.08 -13.99 -10.86
N PHE A 91 -22.56 -14.61 -9.78
CA PHE A 91 -21.70 -15.17 -8.75
C PHE A 91 -20.82 -16.31 -9.29
N LEU A 92 -21.37 -17.20 -10.13
CA LEU A 92 -20.65 -18.33 -10.74
C LEU A 92 -19.56 -17.89 -11.73
N LYS A 93 -19.66 -16.68 -12.29
CA LYS A 93 -18.62 -16.06 -13.11
C LYS A 93 -17.51 -15.42 -12.27
N SER A 94 -17.73 -15.21 -10.97
CA SER A 94 -16.74 -14.60 -10.09
C SER A 94 -15.59 -15.57 -9.76
N PRO A 95 -14.41 -15.06 -9.39
CA PRO A 95 -13.33 -15.87 -8.82
C PRO A 95 -13.73 -16.62 -7.54
N HIS A 96 -14.78 -16.16 -6.84
CA HIS A 96 -15.26 -16.74 -5.58
C HIS A 96 -16.36 -17.79 -5.77
N ARG A 97 -16.60 -18.31 -6.99
CA ARG A 97 -17.64 -19.31 -7.26
C ARG A 97 -17.58 -20.57 -6.39
N PHE A 98 -16.42 -20.89 -5.83
CA PHE A 98 -16.20 -21.99 -4.90
C PHE A 98 -16.00 -21.50 -3.45
N VAL A 99 -16.69 -20.43 -3.06
CA VAL A 99 -16.75 -19.94 -1.69
C VAL A 99 -18.21 -19.97 -1.23
N ALA A 100 -18.46 -20.48 -0.02
CA ALA A 100 -19.80 -20.49 0.56
C ALA A 100 -20.23 -19.08 0.96
N CYS A 101 -21.51 -18.73 0.80
CA CYS A 101 -22.00 -17.38 1.11
C CYS A 101 -21.65 -16.95 2.54
N ILE A 102 -21.74 -17.88 3.51
CA ILE A 102 -21.45 -17.64 4.92
C ILE A 102 -19.95 -17.50 5.26
N GLN A 103 -19.04 -17.83 4.34
CA GLN A 103 -17.61 -17.53 4.51
C GLN A 103 -17.32 -16.04 4.28
N CYS A 104 -18.13 -15.37 3.43
CA CYS A 104 -18.09 -13.92 3.25
C CYS A 104 -19.04 -13.19 4.21
N HIS A 105 -20.26 -13.71 4.36
CA HIS A 105 -21.33 -13.17 5.20
C HIS A 105 -21.36 -13.86 6.57
N THR A 106 -20.26 -13.82 7.32
CA THR A 106 -20.09 -14.60 8.55
C THR A 106 -21.15 -14.35 9.63
N SER A 107 -21.75 -13.16 9.67
CA SER A 107 -22.82 -12.79 10.62
C SER A 107 -24.21 -13.29 10.23
N VAL A 108 -24.44 -13.71 8.98
CA VAL A 108 -25.78 -14.15 8.55
C VAL A 108 -26.09 -15.59 8.93
N ALA A 109 -25.09 -16.35 9.38
CA ALA A 109 -25.30 -17.71 9.89
C ALA A 109 -26.01 -17.74 11.26
N GLN A 110 -26.22 -16.58 11.89
CA GLN A 110 -26.88 -16.44 13.20
C GLN A 110 -28.28 -15.84 13.03
N SER A 111 -29.19 -16.13 13.95
CA SER A 111 -30.51 -15.48 14.00
C SER A 111 -30.45 -14.21 14.87
N PRO A 112 -30.99 -13.06 14.42
CA PRO A 112 -31.60 -12.84 13.10
C PRO A 112 -30.55 -12.84 11.98
N HIS A 113 -30.88 -13.42 10.82
CA HIS A 113 -30.01 -13.56 9.64
C HIS A 113 -29.68 -12.20 8.99
N ARG A 114 -28.86 -11.40 9.68
CA ARG A 114 -28.48 -10.03 9.28
C ARG A 114 -26.97 -9.87 9.29
N SER A 115 -26.45 -9.10 8.34
CA SER A 115 -25.04 -8.74 8.35
C SER A 115 -24.78 -7.63 9.37
N LEU A 116 -23.90 -7.87 10.33
CA LEU A 116 -23.51 -6.89 11.37
C LEU A 116 -22.27 -6.08 10.97
N SER A 117 -21.28 -6.75 10.38
CA SER A 117 -19.95 -6.17 10.07
C SER A 117 -19.64 -6.11 8.57
N GLY A 118 -20.60 -6.47 7.71
CA GLY A 118 -20.37 -6.62 6.27
C GLY A 118 -19.42 -7.78 5.95
N VAL A 119 -18.96 -7.84 4.69
CA VAL A 119 -17.96 -8.83 4.24
C VAL A 119 -16.57 -8.42 4.72
N GLN A 120 -15.78 -9.40 5.16
CA GLN A 120 -14.40 -9.20 5.65
C GLN A 120 -13.40 -9.86 4.69
N CYS A 121 -12.97 -9.12 3.68
CA CYS A 121 -12.10 -9.64 2.61
C CYS A 121 -10.69 -10.00 3.11
N SER A 122 -10.19 -9.29 4.13
CA SER A 122 -8.85 -9.47 4.69
C SER A 122 -8.63 -10.82 5.36
N GLY A 123 -9.69 -11.54 5.71
CA GLY A 123 -9.58 -12.91 6.24
C GLY A 123 -9.05 -13.92 5.22
N CYS A 124 -9.10 -13.60 3.92
CA CYS A 124 -8.53 -14.42 2.85
C CYS A 124 -7.57 -13.67 1.92
N HIS A 125 -7.68 -12.33 1.83
CA HIS A 125 -6.85 -11.48 0.97
C HIS A 125 -5.93 -10.61 1.82
N SER A 126 -4.65 -10.98 1.90
CA SER A 126 -3.68 -10.29 2.75
C SER A 126 -2.85 -9.22 2.04
N GLN A 127 -2.91 -9.15 0.70
CA GLN A 127 -2.17 -8.17 -0.09
C GLN A 127 -3.07 -7.00 -0.51
N ILE A 128 -2.74 -5.78 -0.07
CA ILE A 128 -3.54 -4.56 -0.36
C ILE A 128 -2.75 -3.55 -1.22
N SER A 129 -1.53 -3.88 -1.62
CA SER A 129 -0.66 -2.91 -2.29
C SER A 129 -0.68 -3.03 -3.81
N GLY A 130 -1.38 -2.10 -4.46
CA GLY A 130 -1.17 -1.69 -5.86
C GLY A 130 -1.35 -2.81 -6.89
N SER A 131 -2.57 -3.30 -7.06
CA SER A 131 -2.89 -4.21 -8.18
C SER A 131 -2.65 -3.49 -9.53
N PRO A 132 -2.13 -4.19 -10.56
CA PRO A 132 -2.07 -3.67 -11.92
C PRO A 132 -3.43 -3.06 -12.33
N GLY A 133 -3.44 -1.77 -12.69
CA GLY A 133 -4.66 -1.04 -13.09
C GLY A 133 -5.20 -0.03 -12.07
N THR A 134 -4.81 -0.09 -10.80
CA THR A 134 -5.32 0.85 -9.75
C THR A 134 -4.43 2.10 -9.54
N HIS A 135 -3.36 2.23 -10.30
CA HIS A 135 -2.37 3.31 -10.23
C HIS A 135 -1.81 3.56 -8.81
N ALA A 136 -2.32 4.58 -8.10
CA ALA A 136 -1.89 4.95 -6.76
C ALA A 136 -2.51 4.04 -5.68
N GLU A 137 -1.98 4.13 -4.46
CA GLU A 137 -2.44 3.30 -3.36
C GLU A 137 -3.76 3.80 -2.73
N HIS A 138 -4.71 2.89 -2.54
CA HIS A 138 -6.09 3.16 -2.12
C HIS A 138 -6.42 2.58 -0.73
N GLN A 139 -5.54 2.74 0.26
CA GLN A 139 -5.69 2.12 1.60
C GLN A 139 -6.97 2.47 2.36
N ARG A 140 -7.55 3.66 2.09
CA ARG A 140 -8.82 4.08 2.70
C ARG A 140 -10.05 3.54 1.97
N VAL A 141 -9.88 2.89 0.82
CA VAL A 141 -11.00 2.38 0.04
C VAL A 141 -11.23 0.92 0.41
N ARG A 142 -12.43 0.60 0.91
CA ARG A 142 -12.78 -0.78 1.22
C ARG A 142 -12.87 -1.63 -0.05
N CYS A 143 -12.53 -2.91 0.06
CA CYS A 143 -12.47 -3.81 -1.09
C CYS A 143 -13.79 -3.85 -1.88
N GLU A 144 -14.95 -3.84 -1.20
CA GLU A 144 -16.26 -3.83 -1.87
C GLU A 144 -16.56 -2.53 -2.63
N ALA A 145 -15.98 -1.40 -2.19
CA ALA A 145 -16.11 -0.14 -2.92
C ALA A 145 -15.37 -0.20 -4.28
N CYS A 146 -14.39 -1.08 -4.44
CA CYS A 146 -13.66 -1.30 -5.67
C CYS A 146 -14.21 -2.50 -6.46
N HIS A 147 -14.37 -3.65 -5.80
CA HIS A 147 -14.66 -4.93 -6.44
C HIS A 147 -16.15 -5.19 -6.70
N THR A 148 -17.08 -4.35 -6.23
CA THR A 148 -18.50 -4.48 -6.56
C THR A 148 -18.89 -3.55 -7.71
N ASP A 149 -19.61 -4.09 -8.69
CA ASP A 149 -20.12 -3.38 -9.87
C ASP A 149 -21.32 -2.48 -9.53
N SER A 150 -21.08 -1.45 -8.73
CA SER A 150 -22.03 -0.37 -8.44
C SER A 150 -21.28 0.96 -8.54
N PRO A 151 -21.87 2.00 -9.16
CA PRO A 151 -21.19 3.29 -9.32
C PRO A 151 -21.25 4.16 -8.05
N PHE A 152 -21.98 3.73 -7.01
CA PHE A 152 -22.24 4.57 -5.84
C PHE A 152 -21.29 4.25 -4.69
N VAL A 153 -20.45 5.21 -4.35
CA VAL A 153 -19.55 5.19 -3.20
C VAL A 153 -19.75 6.43 -2.34
N LYS A 154 -19.39 6.31 -1.06
CA LYS A 154 -19.44 7.43 -0.12
C LYS A 154 -18.26 7.37 0.84
N LEU A 155 -17.85 8.53 1.32
CA LEU A 155 -16.94 8.63 2.45
C LEU A 155 -17.68 8.37 3.77
N ASP A 156 -17.18 7.41 4.54
CA ASP A 156 -17.53 7.20 5.94
C ASP A 156 -16.51 7.93 6.82
N VAL A 157 -16.82 9.16 7.19
CA VAL A 157 -15.93 10.03 7.98
C VAL A 157 -15.62 9.42 9.35
N ALA A 158 -16.56 8.70 9.96
CA ALA A 158 -16.38 8.11 11.28
C ALA A 158 -15.29 7.03 11.30
N ASN A 159 -15.24 6.21 10.25
CA ASN A 159 -14.25 5.15 10.09
C ASN A 159 -13.07 5.54 9.21
N ASN A 160 -13.06 6.76 8.66
CA ASN A 160 -12.03 7.26 7.74
C ASN A 160 -11.86 6.43 6.45
N GLU A 161 -12.96 5.84 5.95
CA GLU A 161 -12.95 4.88 4.84
C GLU A 161 -13.94 5.26 3.73
N VAL A 162 -13.60 5.00 2.47
CA VAL A 162 -14.53 5.03 1.34
C VAL A 162 -15.19 3.66 1.23
N LYS A 163 -16.52 3.64 1.30
CA LYS A 163 -17.33 2.43 1.29
C LYS A 163 -18.32 2.45 0.14
N LEU A 164 -18.84 1.28 -0.20
CA LEU A 164 -19.97 1.18 -1.11
C LEU A 164 -21.19 1.88 -0.48
N SER A 165 -21.88 2.71 -1.26
CA SER A 165 -23.07 3.39 -0.76
C SER A 165 -24.26 2.43 -0.77
N HIS A 166 -25.12 2.52 0.24
CA HIS A 166 -26.38 1.77 0.27
C HIS A 166 -27.54 2.57 -0.33
N THR A 167 -27.29 3.84 -0.68
CA THR A 167 -28.26 4.75 -1.27
C THR A 167 -27.62 5.55 -2.41
N ASN A 168 -28.41 5.91 -3.41
CA ASN A 168 -27.95 6.83 -4.45
C ASN A 168 -28.01 8.31 -3.97
N ALA A 169 -27.68 9.24 -4.86
CA ALA A 169 -27.69 10.69 -4.58
C ALA A 169 -29.07 11.24 -4.17
N LYS A 170 -30.17 10.56 -4.55
CA LYS A 170 -31.56 10.90 -4.18
C LYS A 170 -32.01 10.19 -2.88
N GLN A 171 -31.08 9.59 -2.12
CA GLN A 171 -31.35 8.79 -0.92
C GLN A 171 -32.22 7.54 -1.17
N VAL A 172 -32.36 7.12 -2.43
CA VAL A 172 -33.08 5.89 -2.76
C VAL A 172 -32.15 4.71 -2.52
N PRO A 173 -32.60 3.66 -1.81
CA PRO A 173 -31.78 2.47 -1.58
C PRO A 173 -31.37 1.80 -2.88
N ILE A 174 -30.18 1.22 -2.90
CA ILE A 174 -29.69 0.45 -4.05
C ILE A 174 -29.55 -1.02 -3.68
N SER A 175 -29.87 -1.91 -4.61
CA SER A 175 -29.57 -3.33 -4.44
C SER A 175 -28.09 -3.57 -4.64
N LEU A 176 -27.50 -4.33 -3.71
CA LEU A 176 -26.10 -4.76 -3.74
C LEU A 176 -26.01 -6.30 -3.88
N ALA A 177 -27.11 -6.96 -4.25
CA ALA A 177 -27.24 -8.42 -4.22
C ALA A 177 -26.77 -9.13 -5.49
N GLU A 178 -26.42 -8.39 -6.56
CA GLU A 178 -26.05 -9.01 -7.84
C GLU A 178 -24.73 -9.78 -7.80
N HIS A 179 -23.85 -9.53 -6.82
CA HIS A 179 -22.53 -10.15 -6.69
C HIS A 179 -21.68 -10.10 -7.98
N LYS A 180 -21.93 -9.09 -8.80
CA LYS A 180 -21.15 -8.81 -10.01
C LYS A 180 -19.85 -8.12 -9.62
N VAL A 181 -18.74 -8.72 -10.02
CA VAL A 181 -17.41 -8.19 -9.74
C VAL A 181 -17.07 -7.12 -10.79
N ALA A 182 -16.61 -5.96 -10.34
CA ALA A 182 -16.21 -4.88 -11.23
C ALA A 182 -14.92 -5.23 -11.99
N ASP A 183 -14.88 -4.88 -13.28
CA ASP A 183 -13.64 -4.89 -14.06
C ASP A 183 -12.89 -3.58 -13.83
N VAL A 184 -11.82 -3.67 -13.04
CA VAL A 184 -10.97 -2.54 -12.63
C VAL A 184 -10.00 -2.08 -13.73
N THR A 185 -9.94 -2.80 -14.87
CA THR A 185 -9.04 -2.45 -15.98
C THR A 185 -9.66 -1.47 -16.97
N ARG A 186 -10.97 -1.25 -16.89
CA ARG A 186 -11.69 -0.31 -17.76
C ARG A 186 -11.36 1.13 -17.39
N GLU A 187 -11.17 1.99 -18.39
CA GLU A 187 -10.83 3.40 -18.16
C GLU A 187 -11.95 4.17 -17.41
N ASP A 188 -13.22 3.82 -17.67
CA ASP A 188 -14.38 4.43 -17.01
C ASP A 188 -14.49 4.04 -15.53
N PHE A 189 -13.82 2.97 -15.09
CA PHE A 189 -13.88 2.49 -13.71
C PHE A 189 -13.47 3.58 -12.69
N CYS A 190 -12.43 4.34 -13.00
CA CYS A 190 -11.91 5.36 -12.10
C CYS A 190 -12.87 6.53 -11.88
N THR A 191 -13.79 6.78 -12.83
CA THR A 191 -14.79 7.87 -12.76
C THR A 191 -15.80 7.69 -11.62
N LYS A 192 -15.86 6.49 -11.03
CA LYS A 192 -16.61 6.20 -9.79
C LYS A 192 -16.17 7.08 -8.61
N CYS A 193 -14.89 7.47 -8.58
CA CYS A 193 -14.30 8.28 -7.51
C CYS A 193 -13.69 9.59 -8.02
N HIS A 194 -13.08 9.56 -9.22
CA HIS A 194 -12.30 10.67 -9.79
C HIS A 194 -13.16 11.58 -10.66
N VAL A 195 -14.03 12.35 -10.01
CA VAL A 195 -14.87 13.38 -10.67
C VAL A 195 -14.82 14.70 -9.90
N PRO A 196 -15.11 15.84 -10.54
CA PRO A 196 -15.26 17.11 -9.82
C PRO A 196 -16.36 17.01 -8.75
N ASN A 197 -16.14 17.63 -7.58
CA ASN A 197 -17.10 17.60 -6.46
C ASN A 197 -17.51 16.19 -5.99
N ASN A 198 -16.60 15.21 -6.09
CA ASN A 198 -16.86 13.86 -5.61
C ASN A 198 -17.07 13.82 -4.09
N GLN A 199 -17.85 12.85 -3.62
CA GLN A 199 -18.19 12.69 -2.20
C GLN A 199 -17.19 11.81 -1.42
N VAL A 200 -16.06 11.46 -2.04
CA VAL A 200 -15.08 10.50 -1.49
C VAL A 200 -13.74 11.15 -1.14
N GLY A 201 -13.56 12.43 -1.48
CA GLY A 201 -12.33 13.16 -1.22
C GLY A 201 -11.15 12.70 -2.07
N ALA A 202 -11.42 12.23 -3.29
CA ALA A 202 -10.41 11.83 -4.26
C ALA A 202 -10.04 13.02 -5.16
N PRO A 203 -8.81 13.07 -5.72
CA PRO A 203 -8.47 14.05 -6.73
C PRO A 203 -9.30 13.83 -8.00
N THR A 204 -9.65 14.89 -8.73
CA THR A 204 -10.39 14.77 -9.99
C THR A 204 -9.58 14.05 -11.07
N MET A 205 -8.26 14.24 -11.07
CA MET A 205 -7.36 13.53 -11.97
C MET A 205 -7.03 12.13 -11.45
N VAL A 206 -7.04 11.15 -12.34
CA VAL A 206 -6.47 9.83 -12.08
C VAL A 206 -4.95 9.95 -12.17
N LEU A 207 -4.28 9.91 -11.03
CA LEU A 207 -2.84 10.07 -10.94
C LEU A 207 -2.13 8.74 -11.21
N PRO A 208 -0.97 8.76 -11.89
CA PRO A 208 -0.18 7.54 -12.09
C PRO A 208 0.36 7.01 -10.75
N SER A 209 0.83 5.77 -10.76
CA SER A 209 1.54 5.22 -9.60
C SER A 209 2.82 6.02 -9.33
N LYS A 210 3.23 6.05 -8.07
CA LYS A 210 4.55 6.57 -7.69
C LYS A 210 5.62 5.71 -8.35
N SER A 211 6.70 6.37 -8.77
CA SER A 211 7.84 5.71 -9.40
C SER A 211 8.83 5.18 -8.36
N PHE A 212 9.62 4.16 -8.73
CA PHE A 212 10.64 3.60 -7.85
C PHE A 212 11.60 4.70 -7.37
N VAL A 213 11.85 5.73 -8.18
CA VAL A 213 12.74 6.84 -7.80
C VAL A 213 12.24 7.64 -6.60
N CYS A 214 10.95 7.60 -6.28
CA CYS A 214 10.38 8.28 -5.12
C CYS A 214 10.75 7.58 -3.79
N ILE A 215 11.32 6.37 -3.85
CA ILE A 215 11.81 5.57 -2.70
C ILE A 215 12.79 6.34 -1.81
N ALA A 216 13.48 7.37 -2.33
CA ALA A 216 14.40 8.18 -1.55
C ALA A 216 13.71 9.00 -0.45
N CYS A 217 12.41 9.27 -0.59
CA CYS A 217 11.67 10.16 0.30
C CYS A 217 10.54 9.45 1.04
N HIS A 218 9.87 8.50 0.40
CA HIS A 218 8.79 7.75 1.04
C HIS A 218 8.60 6.41 0.34
N TYR A 219 7.90 5.50 1.02
CA TYR A 219 7.49 4.23 0.44
C TYR A 219 6.86 4.42 -0.95
N SER A 220 7.36 3.65 -1.92
CA SER A 220 6.98 3.70 -3.33
C SER A 220 7.13 2.29 -3.92
N PRO A 221 6.18 1.82 -4.75
CA PRO A 221 6.29 0.52 -5.38
C PRO A 221 7.46 0.47 -6.37
N MET A 222 7.95 -0.74 -6.68
CA MET A 222 9.01 -0.97 -7.67
C MET A 222 8.49 -0.88 -9.12
N SER A 223 7.79 0.20 -9.45
CA SER A 223 7.29 0.49 -10.79
C SER A 223 7.86 1.81 -11.31
N ILE A 224 8.05 1.98 -12.62
CA ILE A 224 8.54 3.25 -13.17
C ILE A 224 7.42 4.32 -13.22
N GLY A 225 6.14 3.93 -13.14
CA GLY A 225 4.99 4.81 -12.98
C GLY A 225 4.70 5.74 -14.17
N ASN A 226 5.57 6.71 -14.45
CA ASN A 226 5.42 7.72 -15.49
C ASN A 226 6.72 7.90 -16.32
N PRO A 227 6.63 8.07 -17.67
CA PRO A 227 7.80 8.26 -18.54
C PRO A 227 8.75 9.40 -18.16
N VAL A 228 8.26 10.45 -17.51
CA VAL A 228 9.10 11.58 -17.09
C VAL A 228 10.19 11.16 -16.11
N PHE A 229 9.89 10.21 -15.22
CA PHE A 229 10.89 9.68 -14.30
C PHE A 229 11.92 8.80 -15.01
N LEU A 230 11.53 8.09 -16.07
CA LEU A 230 12.48 7.36 -16.92
C LEU A 230 13.47 8.31 -17.58
N LEU A 231 12.99 9.43 -18.13
CA LEU A 231 13.86 10.46 -18.70
C LEU A 231 14.84 11.02 -17.66
N ALA A 232 14.36 11.33 -16.46
CA ALA A 232 15.22 11.80 -15.36
C ALA A 232 16.30 10.80 -14.98
N ILE A 233 15.98 9.51 -14.92
CA ILE A 233 16.96 8.43 -14.68
C ILE A 233 17.98 8.37 -15.82
N ILE A 234 17.54 8.41 -17.08
CA ILE A 234 18.45 8.38 -18.24
C ILE A 234 19.44 9.54 -18.16
N VAL A 235 18.97 10.76 -17.89
CA VAL A 235 19.83 11.94 -17.72
C VAL A 235 20.80 11.76 -16.55
N ALA A 236 20.32 11.27 -15.40
CA ALA A 236 21.17 11.01 -14.24
C ALA A 236 22.26 9.97 -14.55
N LEU A 237 21.90 8.87 -15.21
CA LEU A 237 22.84 7.82 -15.61
C LEU A 237 23.87 8.32 -16.63
N MET A 238 23.44 9.09 -17.64
CA MET A 238 24.37 9.72 -18.59
C MET A 238 25.37 10.63 -17.88
N GLY A 239 24.93 11.42 -16.89
CA GLY A 239 25.82 12.27 -16.10
C GLY A 239 26.82 11.47 -15.25
N ILE A 240 26.39 10.36 -14.63
CA ILE A 240 27.28 9.45 -13.88
C ILE A 240 28.29 8.82 -14.83
N VAL A 241 27.85 8.28 -15.97
CA VAL A 241 28.72 7.67 -16.98
C VAL A 241 29.74 8.68 -17.50
N ALA A 242 29.32 9.91 -17.82
CA ALA A 242 30.24 10.97 -18.25
C ALA A 242 31.29 11.29 -17.17
N THR A 243 30.89 11.31 -15.89
CA THR A 243 31.81 11.54 -14.76
C THR A 243 32.81 10.40 -14.62
N VAL A 244 32.36 9.15 -14.73
CA VAL A 244 33.24 7.97 -14.68
C VAL A 244 34.21 7.97 -15.86
N ILE A 245 33.73 8.21 -17.09
CA ILE A 245 34.58 8.32 -18.28
C ILE A 245 35.64 9.40 -18.07
N PHE A 246 35.26 10.56 -17.53
CA PHE A 246 36.19 11.64 -17.22
C PHE A 246 37.27 11.21 -16.21
N TRP A 247 36.91 10.51 -15.13
CA TRP A 247 37.89 9.99 -14.17
C TRP A 247 38.83 8.95 -14.80
N PHE A 248 38.32 8.08 -15.67
CA PHE A 248 39.11 7.07 -16.36
C PHE A 248 40.04 7.65 -17.43
N ARG A 249 39.91 8.93 -17.80
CA ARG A 249 40.95 9.63 -18.59
C ARG A 249 42.23 9.86 -17.78
N ALA A 250 42.13 9.97 -16.46
CA ALA A 250 43.32 10.04 -15.60
C ALA A 250 44.04 8.67 -15.56
N GLY A 251 45.33 8.68 -15.21
CA GLY A 251 46.09 7.45 -15.02
C GLY A 251 45.68 6.74 -13.72
N VAL A 252 45.58 5.40 -13.76
CA VAL A 252 45.38 4.55 -12.57
C VAL A 252 46.66 3.75 -12.36
N GLN A 253 47.40 4.03 -11.28
CA GLN A 253 48.68 3.39 -10.98
C GLN A 253 49.69 3.40 -12.15
N GLY A 254 49.80 4.54 -12.84
CA GLY A 254 50.72 4.70 -13.97
C GLY A 254 50.19 4.17 -15.31
N GLU A 255 49.10 3.39 -15.32
CA GLU A 255 48.43 2.98 -16.56
C GLU A 255 47.53 4.11 -17.08
N THR A 256 47.74 4.54 -18.32
CA THR A 256 47.04 5.68 -18.93
C THR A 256 46.23 5.30 -20.16
N THR A 257 46.52 4.16 -20.80
CA THR A 257 46.02 3.83 -22.14
C THR A 257 44.89 2.79 -22.12
N SER A 258 45.05 1.69 -21.38
CA SER A 258 44.07 0.59 -21.40
C SER A 258 43.01 0.70 -20.30
N VAL A 259 41.73 0.82 -20.69
CA VAL A 259 40.60 0.85 -19.75
C VAL A 259 40.49 -0.45 -18.95
N HIS A 260 40.61 -1.61 -19.61
CA HIS A 260 40.54 -2.92 -18.95
C HIS A 260 41.60 -3.06 -17.86
N LYS A 261 42.83 -2.64 -18.16
CA LYS A 261 43.94 -2.73 -17.21
C LYS A 261 43.77 -1.76 -16.03
N LYS A 262 43.21 -0.56 -16.27
CA LYS A 262 42.81 0.37 -15.19
C LYS A 262 41.75 -0.25 -14.27
N ILE A 263 40.75 -0.92 -14.83
CA ILE A 263 39.70 -1.61 -14.04
C ILE A 263 40.30 -2.74 -13.21
N GLN A 264 41.16 -3.57 -13.81
CA GLN A 264 41.82 -4.67 -13.10
C GLN A 264 42.66 -4.17 -11.92
N LEU A 265 43.59 -3.23 -12.18
CA LEU A 265 44.43 -2.63 -11.15
C LEU A 265 43.60 -1.96 -10.05
N GLY A 266 42.56 -1.22 -10.43
CA GLY A 266 41.62 -0.63 -9.47
C GLY A 266 40.92 -1.67 -8.60
N SER A 267 40.44 -2.76 -9.20
CA SER A 267 39.74 -3.83 -8.49
C SER A 267 40.66 -4.58 -7.52
N GLU A 268 41.91 -4.84 -7.90
CA GLU A 268 42.91 -5.52 -7.07
C GLU A 268 43.25 -4.69 -5.82
N VAL A 269 43.39 -3.37 -5.98
CA VAL A 269 43.58 -2.43 -4.87
C VAL A 269 42.38 -2.40 -3.92
N VAL A 270 41.16 -2.49 -4.45
CA VAL A 270 39.95 -2.51 -3.61
C VAL A 270 39.87 -3.83 -2.83
N TRP A 271 40.00 -4.98 -3.51
CA TRP A 271 39.89 -6.30 -2.88
C TRP A 271 40.98 -6.56 -1.84
N SER A 272 42.23 -6.20 -2.14
CA SER A 272 43.34 -6.33 -1.18
C SER A 272 43.10 -5.52 0.10
N LYS A 273 42.46 -4.35 0.00
CA LYS A 273 42.09 -3.55 1.17
C LYS A 273 40.91 -4.12 1.95
N VAL A 274 39.86 -4.57 1.27
CA VAL A 274 38.66 -5.13 1.89
C VAL A 274 38.97 -6.35 2.75
N PHE A 275 39.88 -7.22 2.29
CA PHE A 275 40.30 -8.42 3.02
C PHE A 275 41.53 -8.23 3.92
N SER A 276 41.90 -6.97 4.21
CA SER A 276 43.01 -6.65 5.11
C SER A 276 42.52 -6.09 6.45
N ARG A 277 43.41 -5.96 7.44
CA ARG A 277 43.12 -5.24 8.70
C ARG A 277 42.82 -3.74 8.48
N GLU A 278 43.11 -3.20 7.30
CA GLU A 278 42.82 -1.81 6.95
C GLU A 278 41.32 -1.55 6.77
N ILE A 279 40.50 -2.60 6.64
CA ILE A 279 39.03 -2.49 6.59
C ILE A 279 38.47 -1.78 7.84
N PHE A 280 39.09 -1.95 9.00
CA PHE A 280 38.67 -1.25 10.22
C PHE A 280 38.90 0.26 10.14
N SER A 281 39.98 0.71 9.50
CA SER A 281 40.25 2.14 9.25
C SER A 281 39.27 2.72 8.22
N ILE A 282 38.91 1.92 7.21
CA ILE A 282 37.87 2.28 6.24
C ILE A 282 36.51 2.41 6.95
N LEU A 283 36.13 1.43 7.78
CA LEU A 283 34.88 1.46 8.54
C LEU A 283 34.83 2.64 9.51
N LYS A 284 35.95 2.97 10.16
CA LYS A 284 36.09 4.18 10.98
C LYS A 284 35.86 5.45 10.16
N THR A 285 36.40 5.52 8.95
CA THR A 285 36.17 6.65 8.03
C THR A 285 34.70 6.74 7.63
N VAL A 286 34.07 5.62 7.28
CA VAL A 286 32.62 5.57 6.98
C VAL A 286 31.81 6.08 8.16
N PHE A 287 32.07 5.57 9.35
CA PHE A 287 31.29 5.92 10.53
C PHE A 287 31.51 7.37 10.96
N PHE A 288 32.76 7.81 11.16
CA PHE A 288 33.05 9.14 11.69
C PHE A 288 32.99 10.24 10.62
N ASP A 289 33.52 10.01 9.42
CA ASP A 289 33.65 11.08 8.43
C ASP A 289 32.47 11.15 7.45
N ILE A 290 31.87 10.00 7.10
CA ILE A 290 30.71 9.97 6.20
C ILE A 290 29.39 10.07 6.99
N LEU A 291 29.15 9.16 7.94
CA LEU A 291 27.89 9.14 8.69
C LEU A 291 27.80 10.25 9.73
N LEU A 292 28.79 10.39 10.62
CA LEU A 292 28.80 11.44 11.66
C LEU A 292 29.31 12.80 11.16
N GLN A 293 29.82 12.87 9.94
CA GLN A 293 30.26 14.12 9.30
C GLN A 293 31.31 14.90 10.12
N ARG A 294 32.20 14.18 10.82
CA ARG A 294 33.23 14.73 11.74
C ARG A 294 34.05 15.87 11.14
N ARG A 295 34.40 15.78 9.86
CA ARG A 295 35.16 16.83 9.17
C ARG A 295 34.36 18.12 8.98
N ILE A 296 33.05 18.02 8.79
CA ILE A 296 32.17 19.21 8.71
C ILE A 296 32.05 19.84 10.09
N LEU A 297 31.93 19.02 11.14
CA LEU A 297 31.90 19.46 12.54
C LEU A 297 33.18 20.22 12.92
N ALA A 298 34.35 19.70 12.54
CA ALA A 298 35.64 20.34 12.78
C ALA A 298 35.75 21.73 12.11
N ASN A 299 35.02 21.96 11.01
CA ASN A 299 34.98 23.23 10.29
C ASN A 299 33.84 24.17 10.71
N GLY A 300 33.09 23.81 11.76
CA GLY A 300 32.09 24.66 12.40
C GLY A 300 30.77 23.94 12.69
N VAL A 301 30.31 24.05 13.93
CA VAL A 301 29.08 23.41 14.43
C VAL A 301 27.84 23.82 13.62
N SER A 302 27.70 25.10 13.28
CA SER A 302 26.56 25.57 12.46
C SER A 302 26.53 24.91 11.08
N ARG A 303 27.68 24.71 10.43
CA ARG A 303 27.75 24.02 9.12
C ARG A 303 27.30 22.58 9.25
N TRP A 304 27.79 21.93 10.31
CA TRP A 304 27.44 20.55 10.61
C TRP A 304 25.96 20.39 10.93
N LEU A 305 25.36 21.28 11.73
CA LEU A 305 23.92 21.25 12.02
C LEU A 305 23.08 21.43 10.76
N ILE A 306 23.36 22.44 9.94
CA ILE A 306 22.64 22.67 8.68
C ILE A 306 22.70 21.45 7.77
N HIS A 307 23.91 20.90 7.57
CA HIS A 307 24.09 19.73 6.71
C HIS A 307 23.45 18.47 7.30
N SER A 308 23.53 18.28 8.62
CA SER A 308 22.93 17.15 9.34
C SER A 308 21.40 17.15 9.24
N LEU A 309 20.75 18.32 9.39
CA LEU A 309 19.31 18.47 9.24
C LEU A 309 18.81 18.00 7.88
N ILE A 310 19.56 18.28 6.82
CA ILE A 310 19.21 17.87 5.45
C ILE A 310 19.59 16.40 5.24
N PHE A 311 20.86 16.05 5.46
CA PHE A 311 21.40 14.72 5.19
C PHE A 311 20.68 13.61 5.94
N TYR A 312 20.55 13.73 7.27
CA TYR A 312 19.91 12.67 8.06
C TYR A 312 18.43 12.54 7.73
N SER A 313 17.75 13.62 7.36
CA SER A 313 16.35 13.54 6.94
C SER A 313 16.19 12.76 5.64
N PHE A 314 17.00 13.04 4.62
CA PHE A 314 17.01 12.24 3.38
C PHE A 314 17.41 10.79 3.65
N PHE A 315 18.49 10.57 4.40
CA PHE A 315 18.98 9.23 4.72
C PHE A 315 17.95 8.41 5.50
N ALA A 316 17.31 9.00 6.52
CA ALA A 316 16.33 8.32 7.35
C ALA A 316 15.06 7.98 6.56
N ARG A 317 14.58 8.90 5.70
CA ARG A 317 13.44 8.64 4.81
C ARG A 317 13.73 7.53 3.80
N PHE A 318 14.90 7.55 3.18
CA PHE A 318 15.33 6.48 2.29
C PHE A 318 15.43 5.14 3.02
N ALA A 319 16.04 5.11 4.21
CA ALA A 319 16.16 3.90 5.03
C ALA A 319 14.79 3.34 5.44
N LEU A 320 13.85 4.20 5.87
CA LEU A 320 12.48 3.78 6.20
C LEU A 320 11.77 3.20 4.97
N SER A 321 11.94 3.81 3.80
CA SER A 321 11.34 3.32 2.57
C SER A 321 11.90 1.95 2.15
N ILE A 322 13.21 1.74 2.27
CA ILE A 322 13.86 0.44 1.97
C ILE A 322 13.39 -0.62 2.96
N LEU A 323 13.32 -0.29 4.26
CA LEU A 323 12.80 -1.18 5.29
C LEU A 323 11.34 -1.57 5.00
N THR A 324 10.50 -0.61 4.63
CA THR A 324 9.09 -0.85 4.29
C THR A 324 8.96 -1.81 3.10
N LEU A 325 9.76 -1.64 2.05
CA LEU A 325 9.77 -2.54 0.90
C LEU A 325 10.28 -3.94 1.24
N TYR A 326 11.31 -4.03 2.08
CA TYR A 326 11.82 -5.31 2.57
C TYR A 326 10.72 -6.05 3.35
N LEU A 327 10.07 -5.38 4.30
CA LEU A 327 9.02 -5.98 5.13
C LEU A 327 7.79 -6.36 4.30
N GLN A 328 7.38 -5.53 3.34
CA GLN A 328 6.30 -5.85 2.42
C GLN A 328 6.58 -7.13 1.62
N LYS A 329 7.84 -7.33 1.19
CA LYS A 329 8.22 -8.51 0.40
C LYS A 329 8.28 -9.79 1.24
N PHE A 330 8.80 -9.72 2.46
CA PHE A 330 9.08 -10.91 3.28
C PHE A 330 8.02 -11.20 4.36
N SER A 331 7.27 -10.19 4.79
CA SER A 331 6.21 -10.31 5.80
C SER A 331 5.04 -9.38 5.45
N PRO A 332 4.33 -9.61 4.33
CA PRO A 332 3.28 -8.72 3.83
C PRO A 332 2.14 -8.50 4.84
N GLU A 333 1.85 -9.51 5.67
CA GLU A 333 0.75 -9.50 6.65
C GLU A 333 1.18 -9.03 8.04
N GLY A 334 2.47 -8.71 8.23
CA GLY A 334 3.00 -8.29 9.52
C GLY A 334 2.40 -6.95 9.96
N GLU A 335 2.11 -6.82 11.26
CA GLU A 335 1.58 -5.59 11.86
C GLU A 335 2.46 -4.36 11.53
N TRP A 336 3.78 -4.53 11.61
CA TRP A 336 4.74 -3.50 11.24
C TRP A 336 4.69 -3.14 9.76
N THR A 337 4.50 -4.13 8.88
CA THR A 337 4.36 -3.89 7.44
C THR A 337 3.15 -3.04 7.14
N LEU A 338 1.98 -3.41 7.70
CA LEU A 338 0.74 -2.66 7.53
C LEU A 338 0.86 -1.24 8.09
N THR A 339 1.53 -1.07 9.24
CA THR A 339 1.78 0.23 9.85
C THR A 339 2.69 1.10 8.98
N LEU A 340 3.76 0.53 8.42
CA LEU A 340 4.76 1.27 7.65
C LEU A 340 4.29 1.65 6.24
N ILE A 341 3.48 0.80 5.61
CA ILE A 341 2.85 1.12 4.33
C ILE A 341 1.74 2.16 4.55
N ASN A 342 1.05 2.13 5.69
CA ASN A 342 0.05 3.13 6.04
C ASN A 342 0.68 4.49 6.37
N LYS A 343 0.60 5.42 5.41
CA LYS A 343 1.09 6.81 5.55
C LYS A 343 0.38 7.61 6.65
N ASP A 344 -0.86 7.23 6.98
CA ASP A 344 -1.68 7.86 8.01
C ASP A 344 -1.44 7.23 9.40
N SER A 345 -0.57 6.21 9.50
CA SER A 345 -0.16 5.70 10.80
C SER A 345 0.61 6.78 11.57
N SER A 346 0.37 6.87 12.88
CA SER A 346 0.95 7.93 13.71
C SER A 346 2.48 7.99 13.61
N PHE A 347 3.14 6.82 13.57
CA PHE A 347 4.58 6.74 13.42
C PHE A 347 5.07 7.27 12.07
N VAL A 348 4.51 6.79 10.96
CA VAL A 348 4.95 7.17 9.60
C VAL A 348 4.63 8.63 9.32
N ALA A 349 3.45 9.11 9.73
CA ALA A 349 3.04 10.50 9.60
C ALA A 349 4.02 11.43 10.34
N THR A 350 4.25 11.18 11.64
CA THR A 350 5.15 11.99 12.46
C THR A 350 6.58 11.99 11.92
N PHE A 351 7.09 10.82 11.53
CA PHE A 351 8.44 10.68 11.00
C PHE A 351 8.62 11.46 9.69
N ASN A 352 7.70 11.33 8.75
CA ASN A 352 7.75 12.02 7.46
C ASN A 352 7.61 13.53 7.61
N ASP A 353 6.74 13.97 8.52
CA ASP A 353 6.46 15.38 8.78
C ASP A 353 7.67 16.04 9.48
N LEU A 354 8.21 15.40 10.52
CA LEU A 354 9.41 15.87 11.24
C LEU A 354 10.64 15.98 10.34
N THR A 355 10.94 14.93 9.57
CA THR A 355 12.08 14.95 8.63
C THR A 355 11.87 15.97 7.51
N GLY A 356 10.64 16.18 7.05
CA GLY A 356 10.31 17.26 6.12
C GLY A 356 10.60 18.65 6.71
N VAL A 357 10.23 18.88 7.98
CA VAL A 357 10.48 20.14 8.67
C VAL A 357 11.97 20.37 8.86
N PHE A 358 12.74 19.34 9.23
CA PHE A 358 14.20 19.44 9.31
C PHE A 358 14.84 19.82 7.98
N ILE A 359 14.37 19.26 6.86
CA ILE A 359 14.83 19.67 5.52
C ILE A 359 14.54 21.15 5.29
N LEU A 360 13.30 21.60 5.54
CA LEU A 360 12.93 23.01 5.34
C LEU A 360 13.75 23.96 6.22
N VAL A 361 13.88 23.66 7.51
CA VAL A 361 14.68 24.46 8.44
C VAL A 361 16.14 24.48 8.02
N GLY A 362 16.71 23.35 7.63
CA GLY A 362 18.08 23.25 7.12
C GLY A 362 18.29 24.09 5.85
N VAL A 363 17.35 24.03 4.90
CA VAL A 363 17.40 24.81 3.65
C VAL A 363 17.26 26.31 3.94
N VAL A 364 16.26 26.72 4.73
CA VAL A 364 16.07 28.12 5.11
C VAL A 364 17.30 28.65 5.82
N TRP A 365 17.87 27.91 6.76
CA TRP A 365 19.08 28.32 7.46
C TRP A 365 20.29 28.39 6.51
N ALA A 366 20.44 27.44 5.58
CA ALA A 366 21.46 27.50 4.54
C ALA A 366 21.31 28.75 3.65
N MET A 367 20.08 29.11 3.27
CA MET A 367 19.76 30.29 2.48
C MET A 367 20.04 31.60 3.24
N VAL A 368 19.60 31.70 4.49
CA VAL A 368 19.90 32.84 5.38
C VAL A 368 21.42 33.01 5.51
N ARG A 369 22.14 31.91 5.73
CA ARG A 369 23.60 31.96 5.87
C ARG A 369 24.29 32.44 4.58
N ARG A 370 23.72 32.07 3.43
CA ARG A 370 24.22 32.43 2.10
C ARG A 370 23.95 33.89 1.73
N PHE A 371 22.72 34.37 1.93
CA PHE A 371 22.31 35.69 1.43
C PHE A 371 22.43 36.80 2.46
N ILE A 372 22.32 36.48 3.75
CA ILE A 372 22.27 37.47 4.84
C ILE A 372 23.62 37.55 5.56
N THR A 373 24.08 36.44 6.18
CA THR A 373 25.30 36.50 7.03
C THR A 373 26.62 36.53 6.26
N LYS A 374 26.59 36.23 4.95
CA LYS A 374 27.72 36.26 3.99
C LYS A 374 29.13 36.08 4.61
N PRO A 375 29.52 34.86 5.01
CA PRO A 375 30.88 34.61 5.51
C PRO A 375 31.93 34.87 4.41
N GLU A 376 33.06 35.50 4.73
CA GLU A 376 34.14 35.93 3.80
C GLU A 376 34.68 34.85 2.84
N TYR A 377 34.45 33.56 3.14
CA TYR A 377 34.94 32.42 2.36
C TYR A 377 33.92 31.81 1.39
N VAL A 378 32.71 32.39 1.23
CA VAL A 378 31.68 31.84 0.34
C VAL A 378 31.80 32.46 -1.05
N SER A 379 32.58 31.80 -1.92
CA SER A 379 32.50 32.01 -3.38
C SER A 379 31.07 31.66 -3.83
N THR A 380 30.31 32.67 -4.22
CA THR A 380 28.92 32.52 -4.67
C THR A 380 28.88 31.90 -6.06
N GLN A 381 28.90 30.57 -6.13
CA GLN A 381 28.63 29.86 -7.36
C GLN A 381 27.11 29.62 -7.49
N GLU A 382 26.53 30.00 -8.63
CA GLU A 382 25.09 29.93 -8.91
C GLU A 382 24.52 28.50 -8.78
N GLN A 383 25.34 27.49 -9.09
CA GLN A 383 24.99 26.06 -9.05
C GLN A 383 24.60 25.56 -7.65
N ASP A 384 25.05 26.24 -6.60
CA ASP A 384 24.71 25.90 -5.22
C ASP A 384 23.33 26.41 -4.81
N THR A 385 22.92 27.56 -5.35
CA THR A 385 21.60 28.14 -5.08
C THR A 385 20.54 27.27 -5.72
N ALA A 386 20.76 26.81 -6.96
CA ALA A 386 19.84 25.94 -7.66
C ALA A 386 19.53 24.65 -6.87
N ALA A 387 20.55 23.99 -6.30
CA ALA A 387 20.37 22.79 -5.49
C ALA A 387 19.49 23.04 -4.26
N LEU A 388 19.76 24.12 -3.52
CA LEU A 388 18.99 24.48 -2.33
C LEU A 388 17.55 24.86 -2.65
N VAL A 389 17.33 25.59 -3.76
CA VAL A 389 15.98 25.95 -4.23
C VAL A 389 15.21 24.68 -4.59
N ILE A 390 15.79 23.76 -5.37
CA ILE A 390 15.12 22.51 -5.76
C ILE A 390 14.74 21.70 -4.52
N ILE A 391 15.67 21.48 -3.58
CA ILE A 391 15.39 20.73 -2.34
C ILE A 391 14.28 21.41 -1.52
N GLY A 392 14.34 22.74 -1.38
CA GLY A 392 13.33 23.52 -0.66
C GLY A 392 11.94 23.42 -1.30
N LEU A 393 11.86 23.52 -2.63
CA LEU A 393 10.61 23.40 -3.37
C LEU A 393 10.04 21.98 -3.32
N VAL A 394 10.87 20.94 -3.37
CA VAL A 394 10.44 19.54 -3.18
C VAL A 394 9.81 19.35 -1.80
N ALA A 395 10.49 19.83 -0.74
CA ALA A 395 9.97 19.70 0.62
C ALA A 395 8.67 20.51 0.82
N LEU A 396 8.63 21.76 0.34
CA LEU A 396 7.46 22.64 0.44
C LEU A 396 6.25 22.07 -0.29
N SER A 397 6.42 21.66 -1.56
CA SER A 397 5.34 21.06 -2.35
C SER A 397 4.81 19.76 -1.72
N GLY A 398 5.66 19.00 -1.01
CA GLY A 398 5.24 17.83 -0.23
C GLY A 398 4.25 18.19 0.88
N PHE A 399 4.52 19.24 1.67
CA PHE A 399 3.60 19.72 2.70
C PHE A 399 2.30 20.30 2.11
N MET A 400 2.39 20.99 0.97
CA MET A 400 1.20 21.45 0.26
C MET A 400 0.33 20.28 -0.18
N LEU A 401 0.91 19.21 -0.74
CA LEU A 401 0.15 18.01 -1.10
C LEU A 401 -0.51 17.37 0.11
N GLU A 402 0.19 17.27 1.23
CA GLU A 402 -0.34 16.67 2.44
C GLU A 402 -1.51 17.48 3.02
N GLY A 403 -1.37 18.80 3.07
CA GLY A 403 -2.46 19.70 3.49
C GLY A 403 -3.69 19.59 2.59
N MET A 404 -3.51 19.59 1.26
CA MET A 404 -4.62 19.44 0.31
C MET A 404 -5.32 18.10 0.50
N ARG A 405 -4.54 17.02 0.70
CA ARG A 405 -5.05 15.68 0.95
C ARG A 405 -5.93 15.61 2.20
N PHE A 406 -5.52 16.27 3.27
CA PHE A 406 -6.29 16.31 4.52
C PHE A 406 -7.64 17.01 4.34
N VAL A 407 -7.65 18.16 3.64
CA VAL A 407 -8.90 18.90 3.39
C VAL A 407 -9.82 18.12 2.45
N MET A 408 -9.33 17.70 1.28
CA MET A 408 -10.15 16.99 0.29
C MET A 408 -10.64 15.65 0.86
N GLY A 409 -9.79 14.93 1.57
CA GLY A 409 -10.08 13.61 2.12
C GLY A 409 -10.92 13.62 3.39
N GLN A 410 -11.27 14.80 3.93
CA GLN A 410 -11.95 14.99 5.22
C GLN A 410 -11.37 14.10 6.32
N ILE A 411 -10.05 14.09 6.44
CA ILE A 411 -9.37 13.18 7.37
C ILE A 411 -9.63 13.67 8.80
N PRO A 412 -10.06 12.78 9.72
CA PRO A 412 -10.37 13.17 11.08
C PRO A 412 -9.17 13.83 11.80
N PRO A 413 -9.38 14.90 12.59
CA PRO A 413 -8.30 15.63 13.25
C PRO A 413 -7.35 14.74 14.05
N GLN A 414 -7.86 13.73 14.76
CA GLN A 414 -7.06 12.82 15.58
C GLN A 414 -6.00 12.05 14.79
N ILE A 415 -6.20 11.83 13.48
CA ILE A 415 -5.20 11.20 12.60
C ILE A 415 -4.24 12.26 12.08
N THR A 416 -4.76 13.42 11.65
CA THR A 416 -3.94 14.48 11.05
C THR A 416 -2.95 15.12 12.02
N LEU A 417 -3.21 15.10 13.33
CA LEU A 417 -2.33 15.68 14.35
C LEU A 417 -0.93 15.05 14.37
N SER A 418 -0.80 13.78 13.97
CA SER A 418 0.52 13.13 13.83
C SER A 418 1.37 13.74 12.72
N ALA A 419 0.75 14.30 11.67
CA ALA A 419 1.44 15.09 10.64
C ALA A 419 1.21 16.58 10.92
N PHE A 420 1.84 17.11 11.96
CA PHE A 420 1.57 18.43 12.52
C PHE A 420 1.72 19.59 11.51
N ALA A 421 2.75 19.59 10.66
CA ALA A 421 2.94 20.59 9.62
C ALA A 421 1.93 20.40 8.47
N GLY A 422 1.65 19.15 8.07
CA GLY A 422 0.54 18.83 7.17
C GLY A 422 -0.81 19.32 7.69
N TYR A 423 -1.07 19.18 9.00
CA TYR A 423 -2.26 19.68 9.68
C TYR A 423 -2.32 21.21 9.66
N VAL A 424 -1.23 21.92 9.96
CA VAL A 424 -1.19 23.39 9.83
C VAL A 424 -1.53 23.79 8.40
N MET A 425 -0.97 23.12 7.40
CA MET A 425 -1.26 23.40 6.00
C MET A 425 -2.73 23.13 5.65
N SER A 426 -3.33 22.05 6.18
CA SER A 426 -4.75 21.75 5.96
C SER A 426 -5.67 22.80 6.58
N ARG A 427 -5.32 23.36 7.75
CA ARG A 427 -6.06 24.47 8.37
C ARG A 427 -6.01 25.72 7.49
N LEU A 428 -4.84 26.05 6.94
CA LEU A 428 -4.69 27.16 5.98
C LEU A 428 -5.50 26.95 4.70
N PHE A 429 -5.61 25.71 4.22
CA PHE A 429 -6.42 25.39 3.05
C PHE A 429 -7.92 25.37 3.34
N SER A 430 -8.32 25.01 4.56
CA SER A 430 -9.74 24.95 4.95
C SER A 430 -10.44 26.31 5.02
N ILE A 431 -9.67 27.40 5.19
CA ILE A 431 -10.22 28.77 5.17
C ILE A 431 -10.45 29.31 3.75
N MET A 432 -9.93 28.61 2.74
CA MET A 432 -10.09 28.99 1.33
C MET A 432 -11.21 28.15 0.70
N ASN A 433 -12.18 28.82 0.08
CA ASN A 433 -13.27 28.15 -0.63
C ASN A 433 -12.83 27.75 -2.06
N VAL A 434 -11.90 26.80 -2.15
CA VAL A 434 -11.27 26.34 -3.39
C VAL A 434 -11.50 24.84 -3.53
N GLY A 435 -11.82 24.38 -4.75
CA GLY A 435 -11.96 22.95 -5.08
C GLY A 435 -10.60 22.24 -5.12
N TRP A 436 -10.06 21.90 -3.94
CA TRP A 436 -8.74 21.30 -3.76
C TRP A 436 -8.59 19.97 -4.52
N GLU A 437 -9.67 19.22 -4.71
CA GLU A 437 -9.71 17.99 -5.51
C GLU A 437 -9.29 18.20 -6.97
N SER A 438 -9.59 19.38 -7.54
CA SER A 438 -9.23 19.73 -8.91
C SER A 438 -7.78 20.20 -9.02
N ILE A 439 -7.25 20.85 -7.97
CA ILE A 439 -5.89 21.41 -7.94
C ILE A 439 -4.84 20.37 -7.57
N PHE A 440 -5.21 19.41 -6.71
CA PHE A 440 -4.32 18.40 -6.16
C PHE A 440 -3.47 17.71 -7.24
N GLY A 441 -4.09 17.35 -8.37
CA GLY A 441 -3.39 16.67 -9.45
C GLY A 441 -2.25 17.48 -10.05
N TYR A 442 -2.45 18.79 -10.26
CA TYR A 442 -1.39 19.67 -10.75
C TYR A 442 -0.25 19.82 -9.74
N MET A 443 -0.59 20.00 -8.46
CA MET A 443 0.41 20.06 -7.40
C MET A 443 1.20 18.75 -7.29
N TRP A 444 0.55 17.62 -7.54
CA TRP A 444 1.20 16.31 -7.56
C TRP A 444 2.23 16.23 -8.69
N TYR A 445 1.87 16.68 -9.89
CA TYR A 445 2.81 16.75 -11.01
C TYR A 445 3.95 17.74 -10.76
N ILE A 446 3.69 18.89 -10.14
CA ILE A 446 4.74 19.84 -9.74
C ILE A 446 5.75 19.16 -8.80
N HIS A 447 5.27 18.49 -7.74
CA HIS A 447 6.14 17.77 -6.81
C HIS A 447 6.93 16.65 -7.50
N ALA A 448 6.26 15.85 -8.32
CA ALA A 448 6.86 14.78 -9.13
C ALA A 448 7.95 15.31 -10.06
N LEU A 449 7.69 16.43 -10.75
CA LEU A 449 8.64 17.06 -11.68
C LEU A 449 9.83 17.67 -10.95
N LEU A 450 9.62 18.33 -9.80
CA LEU A 450 10.71 18.83 -8.96
C LEU A 450 11.61 17.68 -8.48
N TRP A 451 11.03 16.54 -8.15
CA TRP A 451 11.79 15.35 -7.81
C TRP A 451 12.55 14.76 -9.00
N ALA A 452 11.91 14.66 -10.16
CA ALA A 452 12.56 14.24 -11.41
C ALA A 452 13.76 15.14 -11.75
N LEU A 453 13.59 16.47 -11.59
CA LEU A 453 14.65 17.45 -11.78
C LEU A 453 15.79 17.27 -10.77
N PHE A 454 15.47 17.04 -9.48
CA PHE A 454 16.46 16.76 -8.46
C PHE A 454 17.32 15.54 -8.83
N ILE A 455 16.68 14.42 -9.23
CA ILE A 455 17.37 13.20 -9.66
C ILE A 455 18.25 13.46 -10.88
N ALA A 456 17.71 14.12 -11.91
CA ALA A 456 18.47 14.46 -13.11
C ALA A 456 19.68 15.37 -12.79
N TYR A 457 19.57 16.23 -11.78
CA TYR A 457 20.64 17.15 -11.36
C TYR A 457 21.70 16.50 -10.44
N LEU A 458 21.44 15.32 -9.86
CA LEU A 458 22.36 14.62 -8.93
C LEU A 458 23.82 14.48 -9.41
N PRO A 459 24.12 14.03 -10.65
CA PRO A 459 25.50 13.87 -11.09
C PRO A 459 26.18 15.20 -11.46
N PHE A 460 25.45 16.32 -11.43
CA PHE A 460 25.92 17.62 -11.87
C PHE A 460 26.07 18.61 -10.72
N GLY A 461 26.65 19.77 -11.03
CA GLY A 461 26.82 20.89 -10.11
C GLY A 461 27.50 20.49 -8.81
N LYS A 462 26.94 20.95 -7.69
CA LYS A 462 27.42 20.59 -6.36
C LYS A 462 26.77 19.34 -5.77
N LEU A 463 25.61 18.87 -6.25
CA LEU A 463 25.00 17.65 -5.70
C LEU A 463 25.84 16.39 -5.93
N LYS A 464 26.73 16.40 -6.93
CA LYS A 464 27.69 15.31 -7.16
C LYS A 464 28.54 14.94 -5.92
N HIS A 465 28.70 15.86 -4.95
CA HIS A 465 29.41 15.60 -3.70
C HIS A 465 28.84 14.41 -2.92
N ILE A 466 27.55 14.10 -3.09
CA ILE A 466 26.89 12.93 -2.52
C ILE A 466 27.63 11.64 -2.91
N PHE A 467 28.19 11.57 -4.12
CA PHE A 467 28.96 10.42 -4.61
C PHE A 467 30.46 10.62 -4.44
N THR A 468 30.97 11.80 -4.82
CA THR A 468 32.42 12.02 -4.92
C THR A 468 33.10 12.15 -3.56
N THR A 469 32.42 12.69 -2.54
CA THR A 469 33.01 12.87 -1.21
C THR A 469 33.21 11.54 -0.49
N PRO A 470 32.19 10.65 -0.37
CA PRO A 470 32.39 9.30 0.17
C PRO A 470 33.52 8.56 -0.54
N LEU A 471 33.53 8.58 -1.88
CA LEU A 471 34.55 7.88 -2.66
C LEU A 471 35.96 8.43 -2.39
N SER A 472 36.13 9.74 -2.36
CA SER A 472 37.41 10.38 -2.08
C SER A 472 37.93 10.06 -0.67
N LEU A 473 37.05 10.07 0.33
CA LEU A 473 37.39 9.71 1.71
C LEU A 473 37.79 8.24 1.83
N LEU A 474 37.07 7.34 1.16
CA LEU A 474 37.38 5.91 1.13
C LEU A 474 38.70 5.61 0.41
N LEU A 475 39.05 6.37 -0.63
CA LEU A 475 40.35 6.23 -1.30
C LEU A 475 41.51 6.79 -0.47
N ASN A 476 41.24 7.79 0.39
CA ASN A 476 42.23 8.48 1.22
C ASN A 476 42.11 8.20 2.72
N TYR A 477 41.52 7.08 3.14
CA TYR A 477 41.28 6.75 4.57
C TYR A 477 42.54 6.77 5.45
N LYS A 478 43.75 6.61 4.88
CA LYS A 478 45.01 6.70 5.64
C LYS A 478 45.37 8.14 6.05
N LYS A 479 44.78 9.14 5.39
CA LYS A 479 44.91 10.57 5.71
C LYS A 479 43.69 11.06 6.52
N ALA A 480 42.89 10.16 7.09
CA ALA A 480 41.59 10.46 7.70
C ALA A 480 41.52 10.27 9.21
#